data_AF-A0A6P8UR55-F1
#
_entry.id   AF-A0A6P8UR55-F1
#
_cell.length_a   1.000
_cell.length_b   1.000
_cell.length_c   1.000
_cell.angle_alpha   90.00
_cell.angle_beta   90.00
_cell.angle_gamma   90.00
#
_symmetry.space_group_name_H-M   'P 1'
#
loop_
_entity.id
_entity.type
_entity.pdbx_description
1 polymer ?
#
loop_
_entity_poly.entity_id
_entity_poly.type
_entity_poly.pdbx_seq_one_letter_code
_entity_poly.pdbx_strand_id
1 'polypeptide(L)'
;MIINSRVCREADLSLQPLPLLSVDTGMGLERLVSVLQGTLSTYNTDLFTPLLEEIHQRSGVPPYGGRTGAADGDRTDMAYRVVADHVRTLSVCVADGVHPGMSGAELVLRRILRRALRFCVEVLRAPQGTLAALVPTVAHTLGDVYPELHREADRIADVINDGEAHFLSSLQRGSRLILRTLNTKNYKDGFFPASVVWSLHRNLGFPLDLVDLMLEERGVQVDQEGLQRLISESQVKSGGQTGVQSQVLDVLSLAKLQRLRVPHTDDSLKYQYSLQQDRYVFPACSAVVLALYDGSSLVSEVREGQRCFVVLDQTCFYSEQGGQSHDQGYFTRDGLQDVPFPVEAVEQAGGYVVHQVTTAGPLKTGDQVQLHLDQV
;
A
#
# COMPACT_ATOMS: atom_id res chain seq x y z
N MET A 1 -18.13 17.58 -19.77
CA MET A 1 -16.80 17.68 -20.40
C MET A 1 -16.82 16.80 -21.64
N ILE A 2 -16.38 17.31 -22.79
CA ILE A 2 -16.26 16.54 -24.03
C ILE A 2 -14.83 16.78 -24.53
N ILE A 3 -14.05 15.71 -24.64
CA ILE A 3 -12.66 15.71 -25.08
C ILE A 3 -12.59 14.92 -26.38
N ASN A 4 -11.98 15.52 -27.40
CA ASN A 4 -11.62 14.80 -28.62
C ASN A 4 -10.19 14.26 -28.45
N SER A 5 -10.08 12.98 -28.14
CA SER A 5 -8.80 12.30 -27.95
C SER A 5 -8.16 12.03 -29.32
N ARG A 6 -7.08 12.76 -29.61
CA ARG A 6 -6.38 12.73 -30.90
C ARG A 6 -4.93 12.29 -30.83
N VAL A 7 -4.35 12.22 -29.63
CA VAL A 7 -2.94 11.94 -29.42
C VAL A 7 -2.74 10.98 -28.25
N CYS A 8 -1.74 10.11 -28.35
CA CYS A 8 -1.21 9.29 -27.26
C CYS A 8 0.11 9.90 -26.77
N ARG A 9 0.39 9.77 -25.47
CA ARG A 9 1.69 10.18 -24.90
C ARG A 9 2.60 8.97 -24.82
N GLU A 10 3.75 9.07 -25.46
CA GLU A 10 4.78 8.04 -25.46
C GLU A 10 5.67 8.12 -24.19
N ALA A 11 6.49 7.11 -23.96
CA ALA A 11 7.39 7.03 -22.80
C ALA A 11 8.42 8.17 -22.74
N ASP A 12 8.77 8.77 -23.88
CA ASP A 12 9.65 9.93 -23.99
C ASP A 12 8.91 11.27 -23.80
N LEU A 13 7.63 11.22 -23.39
CA LEU A 13 6.69 12.33 -23.23
C LEU A 13 6.26 13.00 -24.55
N SER A 14 6.69 12.48 -25.70
CA SER A 14 6.21 12.97 -27.00
C SER A 14 4.73 12.62 -27.21
N LEU A 15 4.04 13.42 -28.00
CA LEU A 15 2.63 13.21 -28.34
C LEU A 15 2.52 12.72 -29.78
N GLN A 16 2.08 11.48 -29.97
CA GLN A 16 1.88 10.88 -31.29
C GLN A 16 0.39 10.86 -31.65
N PRO A 17 0.01 11.11 -32.92
CA PRO A 17 -1.37 10.97 -33.35
C PRO A 17 -1.91 9.57 -33.10
N LEU A 18 -3.13 9.49 -32.56
CA LEU A 18 -3.79 8.19 -32.40
C LEU A 18 -4.21 7.64 -33.77
N PRO A 19 -4.01 6.33 -34.02
CA PRO A 19 -4.51 5.68 -35.23
C PRO A 19 -6.04 5.66 -35.28
N LEU A 20 -6.69 5.68 -34.12
CA LEU A 20 -8.15 5.74 -33.97
C LEU A 20 -8.51 6.90 -33.04
N LEU A 21 -9.31 7.84 -33.56
CA LEU A 21 -9.81 8.96 -32.78
C LEU A 21 -10.98 8.51 -31.91
N SER A 22 -11.07 9.02 -30.69
CA SER A 22 -12.20 8.77 -29.80
C SER A 22 -12.75 10.07 -29.20
N VAL A 23 -14.04 10.06 -28.91
CA VAL A 23 -14.69 11.13 -28.15
C VAL A 23 -14.87 10.63 -26.72
N ASP A 24 -14.20 11.29 -25.79
CA ASP A 24 -14.30 11.03 -24.36
C ASP A 24 -15.24 12.06 -23.72
N THR A 25 -16.36 11.58 -23.18
CA THR A 25 -17.37 12.43 -22.55
C THR A 25 -17.50 12.09 -21.08
N GLY A 26 -17.48 13.11 -20.23
CA GLY A 26 -17.73 12.98 -18.80
C GLY A 26 -18.73 14.02 -18.32
N MET A 27 -19.75 13.59 -17.59
CA MET A 27 -20.69 14.47 -16.89
C MET A 27 -20.74 14.05 -15.42
N GLY A 28 -20.35 14.95 -14.51
CA GLY A 28 -20.35 14.65 -13.08
C GLY A 28 -21.76 14.62 -12.54
N LEU A 29 -22.24 13.43 -12.15
CA LEU A 29 -23.57 13.21 -11.60
C LEU A 29 -23.84 14.13 -10.42
N GLU A 30 -22.92 14.17 -9.47
CA GLU A 30 -22.96 14.99 -8.25
C GLU A 30 -23.18 16.48 -8.52
N ARG A 31 -22.59 16.99 -9.61
CA ARG A 31 -22.73 18.40 -10.01
C ARG A 31 -24.03 18.64 -10.77
N LEU A 32 -24.47 17.67 -11.58
CA LEU A 32 -25.76 17.74 -12.25
C LEU A 32 -26.89 17.76 -11.22
N VAL A 33 -26.82 16.88 -10.22
CA VAL A 33 -27.81 16.81 -9.13
C VAL A 33 -27.85 18.11 -8.35
N SER A 34 -26.71 18.73 -8.01
CA SER A 34 -26.72 20.03 -7.32
C SER A 34 -27.40 21.12 -8.14
N VAL A 35 -27.20 21.13 -9.47
CA VAL A 35 -27.89 22.07 -10.36
C VAL A 35 -29.40 21.80 -10.40
N LEU A 36 -29.81 20.53 -10.53
CA LEU A 36 -31.22 20.14 -10.57
C LEU A 36 -31.96 20.45 -9.27
N GLN A 37 -31.28 20.32 -8.13
CA GLN A 37 -31.84 20.61 -6.80
C GLN A 37 -31.66 22.08 -6.40
N GLY A 38 -31.02 22.91 -7.22
CA GLY A 38 -30.80 24.33 -6.94
C GLY A 38 -29.85 24.60 -5.76
N THR A 39 -28.93 23.67 -5.48
CA THR A 39 -27.96 23.79 -4.38
C THR A 39 -26.60 24.29 -4.88
N LEU A 40 -25.93 25.09 -4.06
CA LEU A 40 -24.61 25.67 -4.38
C LEU A 40 -23.44 24.70 -4.11
N SER A 41 -23.72 23.57 -3.47
CA SER A 41 -22.74 22.59 -3.05
C SER A 41 -23.29 21.19 -3.32
N THR A 42 -22.45 20.34 -3.92
CA THR A 42 -22.72 18.91 -4.09
C THR A 42 -23.10 18.22 -2.77
N TYR A 43 -22.52 18.65 -1.66
CA TYR A 43 -22.76 18.05 -0.35
C TYR A 43 -24.14 18.40 0.23
N ASN A 44 -24.83 19.40 -0.32
CA ASN A 44 -26.18 19.79 0.09
C ASN A 44 -27.27 19.02 -0.66
N THR A 45 -26.90 17.96 -1.38
CA THR A 45 -27.84 17.14 -2.17
C THR A 45 -28.29 15.91 -1.38
N ASP A 46 -29.34 15.26 -1.86
CA ASP A 46 -29.80 13.95 -1.38
C ASP A 46 -28.72 12.84 -1.47
N LEU A 47 -27.69 13.01 -2.32
CA LEU A 47 -26.55 12.09 -2.41
C LEU A 47 -25.65 12.08 -1.18
N PHE A 48 -25.68 13.13 -0.35
CA PHE A 48 -24.76 13.31 0.78
C PHE A 48 -25.47 13.63 2.09
N THR A 49 -26.64 14.26 2.05
CA THR A 49 -27.38 14.65 3.26
C THR A 49 -27.61 13.50 4.26
N PRO A 50 -27.94 12.25 3.86
CA PRO A 50 -28.05 11.15 4.83
C PRO A 50 -26.74 10.86 5.57
N LEU A 51 -25.60 10.92 4.88
CA LEU A 51 -24.28 10.72 5.50
C LEU A 51 -23.92 11.86 6.45
N LEU A 52 -24.22 13.10 6.07
CA LEU A 52 -23.94 14.27 6.90
C LEU A 52 -24.79 14.26 8.18
N GLU A 53 -26.04 13.87 8.08
CA GLU A 53 -26.93 13.67 9.24
C GLU A 53 -26.43 12.55 10.15
N GLU A 54 -26.00 11.43 9.59
CA GLU A 54 -25.45 10.32 10.37
C GLU A 54 -24.15 10.71 11.10
N ILE A 55 -23.26 11.44 10.42
CA ILE A 55 -22.04 11.99 11.04
C ILE A 55 -22.42 12.92 12.20
N HIS A 56 -23.43 13.78 12.02
CA HIS A 56 -23.90 14.69 13.07
C HIS A 56 -24.40 13.91 14.29
N GLN A 57 -25.26 12.91 14.08
CA GLN A 57 -25.83 12.09 15.13
C GLN A 57 -24.76 11.34 15.95
N ARG A 58 -23.73 10.81 15.27
CA ARG A 58 -22.67 10.01 15.92
C ARG A 58 -21.61 10.86 16.61
N SER A 59 -21.22 11.98 16.00
CA SER A 59 -20.16 12.84 16.55
C SER A 59 -20.65 13.82 17.60
N GLY A 60 -21.92 14.22 17.56
CA GLY A 60 -22.49 15.21 18.47
C GLY A 60 -21.99 16.65 18.26
N VAL A 61 -21.22 16.90 17.20
CA VAL A 61 -20.77 18.24 16.81
C VAL A 61 -21.91 19.03 16.15
N PRO A 62 -21.84 20.36 16.02
CA PRO A 62 -22.87 21.14 15.34
C PRO A 62 -23.21 20.58 13.94
N PRO A 63 -24.46 20.75 13.48
CA PRO A 63 -24.88 20.26 12.17
C PRO A 63 -24.07 20.93 11.07
N TYR A 64 -23.91 20.22 9.96
CA TYR A 64 -23.18 20.71 8.79
C TYR A 64 -23.75 22.04 8.30
N GLY A 65 -22.89 23.07 8.25
CA GLY A 65 -23.28 24.44 7.92
C GLY A 65 -22.97 24.89 6.49
N GLY A 66 -22.32 24.04 5.68
CA GLY A 66 -21.94 24.38 4.31
C GLY A 66 -20.84 25.45 4.18
N ARG A 67 -20.13 25.78 5.26
CA ARG A 67 -19.09 26.82 5.28
C ARG A 67 -17.81 26.32 4.61
N THR A 68 -17.05 27.25 4.03
CA THR A 68 -15.80 26.96 3.33
C THR A 68 -14.73 28.00 3.64
N GLY A 69 -13.45 27.61 3.51
CA GLY A 69 -12.32 28.51 3.72
C GLY A 69 -12.30 29.12 5.12
N ALA A 70 -12.07 30.43 5.20
CA ALA A 70 -12.00 31.15 6.46
C ALA A 70 -13.33 31.16 7.26
N ALA A 71 -14.46 30.94 6.59
CA ALA A 71 -15.76 30.85 7.26
C ALA A 71 -15.94 29.54 8.04
N ASP A 72 -15.16 28.50 7.74
CA ASP A 72 -15.12 27.22 8.45
C ASP A 72 -13.88 27.18 9.38
N GLY A 73 -13.84 28.11 10.35
CA GLY A 73 -12.67 28.31 11.21
C GLY A 73 -12.21 27.04 11.95
N ASP A 74 -13.16 26.26 12.46
CA ASP A 74 -12.90 24.98 13.16
C ASP A 74 -12.73 23.80 12.21
N ARG A 75 -12.82 24.02 10.89
CA ARG A 75 -12.74 22.99 9.83
C ARG A 75 -13.78 21.88 9.98
N THR A 76 -14.89 22.15 10.68
CA THR A 76 -15.92 21.15 10.96
C THR A 76 -16.64 20.79 9.67
N ASP A 77 -17.03 21.77 8.85
CA ASP A 77 -17.72 21.52 7.58
C ASP A 77 -16.78 20.88 6.55
N MET A 78 -15.48 21.16 6.61
CA MET A 78 -14.47 20.40 5.88
C MET A 78 -14.41 18.94 6.33
N ALA A 79 -14.39 18.68 7.64
CA ALA A 79 -14.32 17.33 8.18
C ALA A 79 -15.53 16.47 7.78
N TYR A 80 -16.75 17.04 7.85
CA TYR A 80 -17.97 16.42 7.33
C TYR A 80 -17.81 15.95 5.88
N ARG A 81 -17.34 16.83 4.99
CA ARG A 81 -17.13 16.52 3.57
C ARG A 81 -16.08 15.45 3.35
N VAL A 82 -14.94 15.58 4.03
CA VAL A 82 -13.83 14.61 3.91
C VAL A 82 -14.28 13.23 4.37
N VAL A 83 -14.97 13.12 5.51
CA VAL A 83 -15.45 11.84 6.04
C VAL A 83 -16.51 11.23 5.12
N ALA A 84 -17.47 12.02 4.65
CA ALA A 84 -18.53 11.54 3.76
C ALA A 84 -17.98 11.05 2.40
N ASP A 85 -17.07 11.79 1.77
CA ASP A 85 -16.44 11.36 0.52
C ASP A 85 -15.59 10.11 0.74
N HIS A 86 -14.75 10.11 1.77
CA HIS A 86 -13.82 9.01 1.99
C HIS A 86 -14.52 7.72 2.38
N VAL A 87 -15.58 7.75 3.20
CA VAL A 87 -16.33 6.52 3.49
C VAL A 87 -17.02 5.97 2.25
N ARG A 88 -17.55 6.83 1.35
CA ARG A 88 -18.10 6.39 0.06
C ARG A 88 -17.02 5.71 -0.79
N THR A 89 -15.86 6.35 -0.94
CA THR A 89 -14.73 5.76 -1.69
C THR A 89 -14.25 4.45 -1.08
N LEU A 90 -14.08 4.40 0.24
CA LEU A 90 -13.66 3.19 0.95
C LEU A 90 -14.65 2.04 0.73
N SER A 91 -15.95 2.32 0.85
CA SER A 91 -16.98 1.31 0.70
C SER A 91 -17.02 0.74 -0.71
N VAL A 92 -16.97 1.59 -1.73
CA VAL A 92 -16.96 1.15 -3.13
C VAL A 92 -15.68 0.38 -3.45
N CYS A 93 -14.50 0.90 -3.11
CA CYS A 93 -13.24 0.23 -3.40
C CYS A 93 -13.12 -1.14 -2.70
N VAL A 94 -13.57 -1.25 -1.45
CA VAL A 94 -13.52 -2.52 -0.71
C VAL A 94 -14.55 -3.51 -1.24
N ALA A 95 -15.75 -3.05 -1.63
CA ALA A 95 -16.74 -3.89 -2.31
C ALA A 95 -16.22 -4.43 -3.65
N ASP A 96 -15.42 -3.64 -4.38
CA ASP A 96 -14.74 -4.04 -5.62
C ASP A 96 -13.49 -4.92 -5.39
N GLY A 97 -13.15 -5.23 -4.13
CA GLY A 97 -12.05 -6.12 -3.76
C GLY A 97 -10.69 -5.45 -3.58
N VAL A 98 -10.61 -4.12 -3.57
CA VAL A 98 -9.38 -3.39 -3.26
C VAL A 98 -9.28 -3.15 -1.75
N HIS A 99 -8.15 -3.53 -1.15
CA HIS A 99 -7.93 -3.39 0.28
C HIS A 99 -6.89 -2.32 0.62
N PRO A 100 -6.96 -1.68 1.81
CA PRO A 100 -5.88 -0.80 2.28
C PRO A 100 -4.58 -1.58 2.47
N GLY A 101 -3.50 -1.13 1.81
CA GLY A 101 -2.24 -1.88 1.74
C GLY A 101 -1.01 -1.00 1.58
N MET A 102 0.07 -1.59 1.08
CA MET A 102 1.41 -0.98 1.14
C MET A 102 1.87 -0.34 -0.17
N SER A 103 1.25 -0.67 -1.31
CA SER A 103 1.68 -0.16 -2.63
C SER A 103 0.51 0.10 -3.58
N GLY A 104 0.76 0.79 -4.70
CA GLY A 104 -0.21 1.00 -5.76
C GLY A 104 -1.53 1.62 -5.28
N ALA A 105 -2.65 1.07 -5.78
CA ALA A 105 -4.00 1.51 -5.41
C ALA A 105 -4.32 1.28 -3.92
N GLU A 106 -3.78 0.22 -3.33
CA GLU A 106 -3.98 -0.12 -1.93
C GLU A 106 -3.37 0.91 -0.97
N LEU A 107 -2.20 1.46 -1.33
CA LEU A 107 -1.57 2.54 -0.57
C LEU A 107 -2.42 3.82 -0.63
N VAL A 108 -3.00 4.13 -1.80
CA VAL A 108 -3.92 5.26 -1.95
C VAL A 108 -5.13 5.06 -1.05
N LEU A 109 -5.73 3.87 -1.06
CA LEU A 109 -6.87 3.55 -0.22
C LEU A 109 -6.55 3.62 1.28
N ARG A 110 -5.37 3.15 1.68
CA ARG A 110 -4.87 3.30 3.06
C ARG A 110 -4.71 4.77 3.47
N ARG A 111 -4.20 5.64 2.59
CA ARG A 111 -4.12 7.08 2.84
C ARG A 111 -5.51 7.71 3.01
N ILE A 112 -6.48 7.31 2.17
CA ILE A 112 -7.88 7.75 2.27
C ILE A 112 -8.49 7.33 3.62
N LEU A 113 -8.31 6.07 4.02
CA LEU A 113 -8.78 5.55 5.31
C LEU A 113 -8.21 6.37 6.48
N ARG A 114 -6.90 6.54 6.52
CA ARG A 114 -6.22 7.30 7.58
C ARG A 114 -6.65 8.76 7.62
N ARG A 115 -6.91 9.36 6.46
CA ARG A 115 -7.43 10.72 6.37
C ARG A 115 -8.83 10.81 6.99
N ALA A 116 -9.73 9.92 6.62
CA ALA A 116 -11.08 9.87 7.16
C ALA A 116 -11.08 9.69 8.68
N LEU A 117 -10.32 8.71 9.18
CA LEU A 117 -10.18 8.42 10.60
C LEU A 117 -9.61 9.60 11.38
N ARG A 118 -8.60 10.27 10.82
CA ARG A 118 -8.03 11.46 11.45
C ARG A 118 -9.07 12.57 11.61
N PHE A 119 -9.86 12.86 10.57
CA PHE A 119 -10.92 13.86 10.68
C PHE A 119 -12.02 13.46 11.67
N CYS A 120 -12.37 12.17 11.73
CA CYS A 120 -13.27 11.64 12.76
C CYS A 120 -12.72 11.92 14.16
N VAL A 121 -11.46 11.58 14.42
CA VAL A 121 -10.87 11.62 15.77
C VAL A 121 -10.43 13.03 16.19
N GLU A 122 -9.64 13.72 15.36
CA GLU A 122 -8.99 14.99 15.74
C GLU A 122 -9.91 16.21 15.56
N VAL A 123 -10.81 16.19 14.56
CA VAL A 123 -11.65 17.35 14.21
C VAL A 123 -13.08 17.17 14.71
N LEU A 124 -13.76 16.10 14.28
CA LEU A 124 -15.13 15.80 14.71
C LEU A 124 -15.20 15.25 16.13
N ARG A 125 -14.08 14.78 16.68
CA ARG A 125 -14.01 14.15 18.01
C ARG A 125 -15.04 13.04 18.19
N ALA A 126 -15.34 12.34 17.10
CA ALA A 126 -16.30 11.28 17.05
C ALA A 126 -15.79 10.06 17.85
N PRO A 127 -16.69 9.28 18.46
CA PRO A 127 -16.31 8.05 19.15
C PRO A 127 -15.74 7.02 18.17
N GLN A 128 -14.90 6.12 18.69
CA GLN A 128 -14.37 4.99 17.93
C GLN A 128 -15.52 4.16 17.32
N GLY A 129 -15.31 3.67 16.10
CA GLY A 129 -16.31 2.93 15.31
C GLY A 129 -17.25 3.83 14.49
N THR A 130 -17.15 5.16 14.62
CA THR A 130 -18.04 6.07 13.89
C THR A 130 -17.92 5.90 12.37
N LEU A 131 -16.69 5.77 11.84
CA LEU A 131 -16.49 5.69 10.39
C LEU A 131 -17.08 4.41 9.80
N ALA A 132 -16.87 3.26 10.44
CA ALA A 132 -17.44 1.98 10.00
C ALA A 132 -18.97 1.99 10.09
N ALA A 133 -19.53 2.68 11.09
CA ALA A 133 -20.96 2.77 11.26
C ALA A 133 -21.68 3.67 10.22
N LEU A 134 -20.93 4.37 9.36
CA LEU A 134 -21.49 5.07 8.20
C LEU A 134 -21.70 4.15 6.98
N VAL A 135 -21.09 2.97 6.96
CA VAL A 135 -21.18 2.01 5.83
C VAL A 135 -22.63 1.64 5.49
N PRO A 136 -23.53 1.37 6.46
CA PRO A 136 -24.94 1.10 6.14
C PRO A 136 -25.62 2.26 5.40
N THR A 137 -25.29 3.51 5.75
CA THR A 137 -25.83 4.70 5.07
C THR A 137 -25.30 4.83 3.64
N VAL A 138 -24.03 4.47 3.41
CA VAL A 138 -23.47 4.39 2.05
C VAL A 138 -24.20 3.33 1.23
N ALA A 139 -24.37 2.13 1.79
CA ALA A 139 -25.07 1.03 1.13
C ALA A 139 -26.53 1.42 0.83
N HIS A 140 -27.22 2.10 1.75
CA HIS A 140 -28.57 2.61 1.50
C HIS A 140 -28.64 3.61 0.33
N THR A 141 -27.63 4.48 0.20
CA THR A 141 -27.64 5.56 -0.81
C THR A 141 -27.23 5.05 -2.21
N LEU A 142 -26.35 4.06 -2.28
CA LEU A 142 -25.74 3.60 -3.54
C LEU A 142 -26.10 2.14 -3.91
N GLY A 143 -26.60 1.36 -2.97
CA GLY A 143 -26.74 -0.10 -3.09
C GLY A 143 -27.78 -0.58 -4.09
N ASP A 144 -28.73 0.26 -4.47
CA ASP A 144 -29.68 -0.06 -5.56
C ASP A 144 -28.97 -0.20 -6.91
N VAL A 145 -27.92 0.60 -7.14
CA VAL A 145 -27.10 0.57 -8.36
C VAL A 145 -25.91 -0.36 -8.21
N TYR A 146 -25.35 -0.46 -6.99
CA TYR A 146 -24.17 -1.24 -6.64
C TYR A 146 -24.50 -2.27 -5.54
N PRO A 147 -25.20 -3.38 -5.86
CA PRO A 147 -25.70 -4.33 -4.87
C PRO A 147 -24.62 -4.99 -4.00
N GLU A 148 -23.39 -5.05 -4.48
CA GLU A 148 -22.19 -5.48 -3.76
C GLU A 148 -21.97 -4.68 -2.47
N LEU A 149 -22.36 -3.40 -2.42
CA LEU A 149 -22.27 -2.59 -1.20
C LEU A 149 -23.14 -3.12 -0.07
N HIS A 150 -24.29 -3.74 -0.38
CA HIS A 150 -25.11 -4.42 0.63
C HIS A 150 -24.53 -5.78 1.02
N ARG A 151 -23.98 -6.53 0.07
CA ARG A 151 -23.45 -7.88 0.31
C ARG A 151 -22.17 -7.85 1.15
N GLU A 152 -21.30 -6.88 0.90
CA GLU A 152 -19.99 -6.76 1.55
C GLU A 152 -20.00 -5.76 2.71
N ALA A 153 -21.16 -5.24 3.13
CA ALA A 153 -21.26 -4.19 4.16
C ALA A 153 -20.50 -4.53 5.45
N ASP A 154 -20.64 -5.76 5.94
CA ASP A 154 -19.94 -6.24 7.14
C ASP A 154 -18.42 -6.27 6.94
N ARG A 155 -17.96 -6.81 5.81
CA ARG A 155 -16.52 -6.85 5.46
C ARG A 155 -15.93 -5.45 5.32
N ILE A 156 -16.66 -4.52 4.70
CA ILE A 156 -16.23 -3.11 4.59
C ILE A 156 -16.07 -2.51 5.99
N ALA A 157 -17.04 -2.72 6.87
CA ALA A 157 -17.00 -2.23 8.24
C ALA A 157 -15.82 -2.83 9.02
N ASP A 158 -15.55 -4.13 8.88
CA ASP A 158 -14.42 -4.82 9.51
C ASP A 158 -13.08 -4.24 9.06
N VAL A 159 -12.87 -4.07 7.75
CA VAL A 159 -11.65 -3.45 7.20
C VAL A 159 -11.43 -2.04 7.75
N ILE A 160 -12.51 -1.25 7.88
CA ILE A 160 -12.44 0.09 8.46
C ILE A 160 -12.09 0.03 9.95
N ASN A 161 -12.72 -0.86 10.72
CA ASN A 161 -12.49 -1.03 12.15
C ASN A 161 -11.05 -1.50 12.46
N ASP A 162 -10.53 -2.46 11.69
CA ASP A 162 -9.14 -2.91 11.81
C ASP A 162 -8.16 -1.77 11.51
N GLY A 163 -8.43 -1.03 10.43
CA GLY A 163 -7.66 0.16 10.09
C GLY A 163 -7.72 1.24 11.18
N GLU A 164 -8.87 1.44 11.82
CA GLU A 164 -9.05 2.36 12.94
C GLU A 164 -8.24 1.95 14.16
N ALA A 165 -8.29 0.67 14.55
CA ALA A 165 -7.52 0.14 15.66
C ALA A 165 -6.01 0.36 15.44
N HIS A 166 -5.51 0.04 14.25
CA HIS A 166 -4.12 0.30 13.87
C HIS A 166 -3.78 1.80 13.92
N PHE A 167 -4.63 2.65 13.34
CA PHE A 167 -4.43 4.08 13.29
C PHE A 167 -4.38 4.71 14.69
N LEU A 168 -5.34 4.40 15.57
CA LEU A 168 -5.39 4.93 16.93
C LEU A 168 -4.14 4.54 17.73
N SER A 169 -3.69 3.29 17.59
CA SER A 169 -2.46 2.82 18.23
C SER A 169 -1.23 3.63 17.79
N SER A 170 -1.16 4.02 16.52
CA SER A 170 -0.07 4.84 15.99
C SER A 170 -0.22 6.30 16.42
N LEU A 171 -1.42 6.86 16.34
CA LEU A 171 -1.71 8.26 16.64
C LEU A 171 -1.34 8.64 18.08
N GLN A 172 -1.69 7.78 19.04
CA GLN A 172 -1.34 7.96 20.46
C GLN A 172 0.17 8.10 20.70
N ARG A 173 0.99 7.43 19.89
CA ARG A 173 2.46 7.40 20.01
C ARG A 173 3.15 8.61 19.35
N GLY A 174 2.64 9.13 18.24
CA GLY A 174 3.36 10.12 17.41
C GLY A 174 2.83 11.55 17.40
N SER A 175 1.52 11.77 17.58
CA SER A 175 0.89 13.09 17.30
C SER A 175 1.46 14.23 18.17
N ARG A 176 1.79 13.95 19.45
CA ARG A 176 2.35 14.97 20.36
C ARG A 176 3.71 15.50 19.91
N LEU A 177 4.56 14.63 19.35
CA LEU A 177 5.90 15.03 18.90
C LEU A 177 5.81 15.89 17.64
N ILE A 178 4.95 15.52 16.69
CA ILE A 178 4.67 16.31 15.49
C ILE A 178 4.17 17.71 15.88
N LEU A 179 3.16 17.79 16.75
CA LEU A 179 2.60 19.06 17.22
C LEU A 179 3.63 19.92 17.96
N ARG A 180 4.46 19.33 18.83
CA ARG A 180 5.54 20.06 19.50
C ARG A 180 6.54 20.66 18.51
N THR A 181 7.00 19.86 17.54
CA THR A 181 7.96 20.33 16.54
C THR A 181 7.37 21.46 15.69
N LEU A 182 6.12 21.31 15.24
CA LEU A 182 5.40 22.35 14.49
C LEU A 182 5.22 23.66 15.27
N ASN A 183 5.06 23.60 16.59
CA ASN A 183 4.93 24.79 17.43
C ASN A 183 6.26 25.49 17.72
N THR A 184 7.40 24.84 17.45
CA THR A 184 8.74 25.37 17.78
C THR A 184 9.27 26.31 16.69
N LYS A 185 8.82 26.14 15.45
CA LYS A 185 9.23 26.99 14.31
C LYS A 185 8.05 27.16 13.35
N ASN A 186 7.97 28.34 12.73
CA ASN A 186 7.01 28.58 11.67
C ASN A 186 7.57 28.00 10.36
N TYR A 187 7.02 26.88 9.90
CA TYR A 187 7.48 26.15 8.70
C TYR A 187 6.83 26.62 7.40
N LYS A 188 6.31 27.86 7.35
CA LYS A 188 5.65 28.40 6.14
C LYS A 188 6.59 28.47 4.92
N ASP A 189 7.90 28.55 5.14
CA ASP A 189 8.93 28.65 4.09
C ASP A 189 10.03 27.57 4.23
N GLY A 190 9.79 26.48 4.97
CA GLY A 190 10.83 25.50 5.28
C GLY A 190 10.34 24.07 5.43
N PHE A 191 11.27 23.12 5.29
CA PHE A 191 10.97 21.69 5.41
C PHE A 191 10.86 21.23 6.86
N PHE A 192 9.91 20.31 7.10
CA PHE A 192 9.83 19.60 8.36
C PHE A 192 11.08 18.71 8.54
N PRO A 193 11.75 18.71 9.70
CA PRO A 193 13.04 18.06 9.85
C PRO A 193 12.97 16.54 9.64
N ALA A 194 13.73 16.04 8.67
CA ALA A 194 13.84 14.62 8.35
C ALA A 194 14.25 13.76 9.57
N SER A 195 15.08 14.30 10.47
CA SER A 195 15.50 13.62 11.71
C SER A 195 14.34 13.32 12.66
N VAL A 196 13.34 14.20 12.71
CA VAL A 196 12.14 14.02 13.54
C VAL A 196 11.24 12.96 12.91
N VAL A 197 11.04 13.01 11.58
CA VAL A 197 10.28 12.00 10.83
C VAL A 197 10.91 10.62 10.99
N TRP A 198 12.22 10.54 10.85
CA TRP A 198 12.97 9.30 11.02
C TRP A 198 12.91 8.75 12.44
N SER A 199 12.99 9.62 13.46
CA SER A 199 12.82 9.23 14.86
C SER A 199 11.41 8.70 15.15
N LEU A 200 10.38 9.36 14.62
CA LEU A 200 8.98 8.91 14.71
C LEU A 200 8.81 7.51 14.12
N HIS A 201 9.38 7.26 12.94
CA HIS A 201 9.31 5.97 12.30
C HIS A 201 10.10 4.90 13.06
N ARG A 202 11.39 5.12 13.31
CA ARG A 202 12.29 4.14 13.90
C ARG A 202 11.99 3.83 15.37
N ASN A 203 11.77 4.87 16.18
CA ASN A 203 11.69 4.71 17.64
C ASN A 203 10.26 4.47 18.12
N LEU A 204 9.26 5.02 17.40
CA LEU A 204 7.86 4.99 17.82
C LEU A 204 6.98 4.14 16.90
N GLY A 205 7.55 3.56 15.83
CA GLY A 205 6.82 2.77 14.83
C GLY A 205 5.76 3.59 14.10
N PHE A 206 5.94 4.90 14.03
CA PHE A 206 4.94 5.79 13.47
C PHE A 206 5.02 5.76 11.94
N PRO A 207 3.93 5.45 11.23
CA PRO A 207 3.97 5.29 9.78
C PRO A 207 4.35 6.60 9.05
N LEU A 208 5.29 6.53 8.11
CA LEU A 208 5.76 7.70 7.35
C LEU A 208 4.63 8.36 6.55
N ASP A 209 3.77 7.56 5.93
CA ASP A 209 2.64 8.04 5.15
C ASP A 209 1.62 8.81 6.00
N LEU A 210 1.52 8.50 7.30
CA LEU A 210 0.71 9.27 8.23
C LEU A 210 1.38 10.61 8.61
N VAL A 211 2.71 10.64 8.75
CA VAL A 211 3.45 11.90 8.95
C VAL A 211 3.24 12.83 7.76
N ASP A 212 3.44 12.32 6.55
CA ASP A 212 3.28 13.08 5.31
C ASP A 212 1.87 13.65 5.19
N LEU A 213 0.85 12.82 5.44
CA LEU A 213 -0.56 13.26 5.45
C LEU A 213 -0.82 14.40 6.45
N MET A 214 -0.27 14.30 7.67
CA MET A 214 -0.47 15.32 8.71
C MET A 214 0.25 16.64 8.41
N LEU A 215 1.31 16.62 7.62
CA LEU A 215 2.09 17.79 7.22
C LEU A 215 1.53 18.46 5.97
N GLU A 216 1.16 17.67 4.96
CA GLU A 216 0.60 18.12 3.69
C GLU A 216 -0.63 19.02 3.90
N GLU A 217 -1.53 18.65 4.83
CA GLU A 217 -2.72 19.45 5.14
C GLU A 217 -2.46 20.76 5.89
N ARG A 218 -1.25 20.90 6.46
CA ARG A 218 -0.78 22.16 7.06
C ARG A 218 0.04 22.98 6.06
N GLY A 219 0.18 22.50 4.81
CA GLY A 219 1.02 23.11 3.80
C GLY A 219 2.51 22.97 4.09
N VAL A 220 2.90 21.98 4.90
CA VAL A 220 4.30 21.73 5.28
C VAL A 220 4.78 20.49 4.53
N GLN A 221 5.99 20.54 3.99
CA GLN A 221 6.62 19.41 3.30
C GLN A 221 7.75 18.82 4.15
N VAL A 222 7.97 17.51 4.06
CA VAL A 222 9.13 16.84 4.65
C VAL A 222 10.37 17.08 3.78
N ASP A 223 11.53 17.22 4.42
CA ASP A 223 12.83 17.14 3.73
C ASP A 223 13.07 15.70 3.25
N GLN A 224 12.57 15.40 2.04
CA GLN A 224 12.64 14.07 1.44
C GLN A 224 14.09 13.62 1.22
N GLU A 225 14.97 14.53 0.78
CA GLU A 225 16.39 14.22 0.56
C GLU A 225 17.12 13.92 1.88
N GLY A 226 16.84 14.70 2.93
CA GLY A 226 17.35 14.46 4.26
C GLY A 226 16.84 13.13 4.84
N LEU A 227 15.57 12.78 4.59
CA LEU A 227 14.98 11.53 5.06
C LEU A 227 15.61 10.32 4.37
N GLN A 228 15.81 10.37 3.05
CA GLN A 228 16.50 9.31 2.32
C GLN A 228 17.96 9.14 2.77
N ARG A 229 18.65 10.23 3.08
CA ARG A 229 20.00 10.18 3.67
C ARG A 229 19.99 9.47 5.03
N LEU A 230 19.04 9.78 5.91
CA LEU A 230 18.94 9.14 7.22
C LEU A 230 18.56 7.66 7.14
N ILE A 231 17.67 7.29 6.22
CA ILE A 231 17.32 5.89 5.94
C ILE A 231 18.59 5.14 5.52
N SER A 232 19.31 5.65 4.51
CA SER A 232 20.53 4.99 4.01
C SER A 232 21.66 4.94 5.05
N GLU A 233 21.91 6.01 5.81
CA GLU A 233 22.89 6.02 6.91
C GLU A 233 22.55 5.04 8.03
N SER A 234 21.27 4.83 8.31
CA SER A 234 20.83 3.90 9.35
C SER A 234 20.97 2.44 8.92
N GLN A 235 20.72 2.14 7.65
CA GLN A 235 20.94 0.82 7.05
C GLN A 235 22.43 0.44 7.10
N VAL A 236 23.32 1.40 6.86
CA VAL A 236 24.79 1.19 6.96
C VAL A 236 25.26 0.98 8.41
N LYS A 237 24.65 1.68 9.39
CA LYS A 237 25.02 1.57 10.82
C LYS A 237 24.45 0.35 11.54
N SER A 238 23.35 -0.21 11.06
CA SER A 238 22.67 -1.38 11.63
C SER A 238 23.19 -2.73 11.13
N GLY A 239 24.31 -2.77 10.38
CA GLY A 239 25.04 -3.99 9.98
C GLY A 239 25.72 -4.78 11.13
N GLY A 240 25.20 -4.67 12.35
CA GLY A 240 25.69 -5.35 13.55
C GLY A 240 24.53 -5.90 14.39
N GLN A 241 24.09 -7.10 14.03
CA GLN A 241 23.36 -8.09 14.84
C GLN A 241 21.99 -7.72 15.49
N THR A 242 21.04 -8.63 15.19
CA THR A 242 19.79 -8.99 15.91
C THR A 242 18.56 -8.09 15.79
N GLY A 243 17.54 -8.63 15.11
CA GLY A 243 16.17 -8.12 15.10
C GLY A 243 15.44 -8.47 13.80
N VAL A 244 14.97 -9.71 13.70
CA VAL A 244 14.15 -10.21 12.57
C VAL A 244 12.87 -9.37 12.47
N GLN A 245 12.82 -8.49 11.47
CA GLN A 245 11.59 -8.08 10.81
C GLN A 245 11.77 -8.39 9.34
N SER A 246 11.00 -9.37 8.87
CA SER A 246 10.92 -9.80 7.48
C SER A 246 10.50 -8.60 6.62
N GLN A 247 11.46 -7.99 5.93
CA GLN A 247 11.17 -7.16 4.76
C GLN A 247 11.76 -7.88 3.57
N VAL A 248 10.87 -8.47 2.78
CA VAL A 248 11.18 -8.86 1.42
C VAL A 248 11.68 -7.63 0.67
N LEU A 249 12.82 -7.82 -0.02
CA LEU A 249 13.54 -6.85 -0.87
C LEU A 249 13.07 -5.40 -0.75
N ASP A 250 13.82 -4.57 -0.01
CA ASP A 250 13.50 -3.16 0.16
C ASP A 250 13.46 -2.39 -1.19
N VAL A 251 12.75 -1.27 -1.21
CA VAL A 251 12.55 -0.45 -2.41
C VAL A 251 13.87 -0.05 -3.08
N LEU A 252 14.92 0.17 -2.29
CA LEU A 252 16.26 0.51 -2.78
C LEU A 252 16.94 -0.68 -3.48
N SER A 253 16.78 -1.90 -2.96
CA SER A 253 17.31 -3.10 -3.59
C SER A 253 16.55 -3.46 -4.86
N LEU A 254 15.23 -3.26 -4.91
CA LEU A 254 14.46 -3.39 -6.14
C LEU A 254 14.93 -2.41 -7.24
N ALA A 255 15.13 -1.15 -6.88
CA ALA A 255 15.69 -0.15 -7.81
C ALA A 255 17.12 -0.52 -8.27
N LYS A 256 17.93 -1.11 -7.39
CA LYS A 256 19.28 -1.59 -7.71
C LYS A 256 19.25 -2.78 -8.68
N LEU A 257 18.35 -3.75 -8.51
CA LEU A 257 18.15 -4.86 -9.45
C LEU A 257 17.79 -4.36 -10.84
N GLN A 258 16.86 -3.42 -10.94
CA GLN A 258 16.46 -2.80 -12.21
C GLN A 258 17.61 -2.03 -12.86
N ARG A 259 18.39 -1.27 -12.08
CA ARG A 259 19.58 -0.54 -12.59
C ARG A 259 20.67 -1.49 -13.09
N LEU A 260 20.85 -2.63 -12.41
CA LEU A 260 21.76 -3.69 -12.83
C LEU A 260 21.22 -4.53 -14.00
N ARG A 261 20.00 -4.23 -14.47
CA ARG A 261 19.30 -4.96 -15.55
C ARG A 261 19.19 -6.45 -15.28
N VAL A 262 18.96 -6.82 -14.02
CA VAL A 262 18.66 -8.19 -13.65
C VAL A 262 17.28 -8.53 -14.23
N PRO A 263 17.15 -9.56 -15.09
CA PRO A 263 15.86 -9.91 -15.68
C PRO A 263 14.89 -10.38 -14.60
N HIS A 264 13.60 -10.10 -14.80
CA HIS A 264 12.54 -10.63 -13.94
C HIS A 264 12.53 -12.16 -13.97
N THR A 265 12.18 -12.76 -12.84
CA THR A 265 12.10 -14.22 -12.71
C THR A 265 10.99 -14.76 -13.59
N ASP A 266 11.29 -15.74 -14.44
CA ASP A 266 10.29 -16.51 -15.18
C ASP A 266 9.67 -17.58 -14.26
N ASP A 267 8.44 -17.35 -13.83
CA ASP A 267 7.70 -18.27 -12.97
C ASP A 267 6.67 -19.10 -13.75
N SER A 268 6.73 -19.13 -15.08
CA SER A 268 5.76 -19.84 -15.93
C SER A 268 5.79 -21.36 -15.71
N LEU A 269 6.91 -21.91 -15.24
CA LEU A 269 7.08 -23.34 -14.93
C LEU A 269 6.12 -23.84 -13.86
N LYS A 270 5.65 -22.97 -12.95
CA LYS A 270 4.67 -23.36 -11.91
C LYS A 270 3.31 -23.79 -12.48
N TYR A 271 3.01 -23.38 -13.72
CA TYR A 271 1.79 -23.78 -14.44
C TYR A 271 2.00 -24.97 -15.37
N GLN A 272 3.24 -25.45 -15.51
CA GLN A 272 3.57 -26.58 -16.37
C GLN A 272 3.53 -27.86 -15.55
N TYR A 273 2.37 -28.52 -15.51
CA TYR A 273 2.22 -29.81 -14.84
C TYR A 273 1.40 -30.78 -15.70
N SER A 274 1.59 -32.08 -15.45
CA SER A 274 0.77 -33.14 -16.02
C SER A 274 0.12 -33.95 -14.90
N LEU A 275 -1.14 -34.36 -15.09
CA LEU A 275 -1.82 -35.26 -14.19
C LEU A 275 -1.49 -36.70 -14.58
N GLN A 276 -0.72 -37.40 -13.74
CA GLN A 276 -0.40 -38.81 -13.92
C GLN A 276 -0.80 -39.57 -12.66
N GLN A 277 -1.64 -40.61 -12.80
CA GLN A 277 -2.05 -41.48 -11.68
C GLN A 277 -2.55 -40.68 -10.45
N ASP A 278 -3.45 -39.71 -10.68
CA ASP A 278 -4.02 -38.80 -9.65
C ASP A 278 -3.00 -37.93 -8.90
N ARG A 279 -1.79 -37.73 -9.45
CA ARG A 279 -0.80 -36.80 -8.90
C ARG A 279 -0.34 -35.80 -9.94
N TYR A 280 -0.15 -34.55 -9.52
CA TYR A 280 0.45 -33.52 -10.34
C TYR A 280 1.96 -33.75 -10.43
N VAL A 281 2.44 -33.94 -11.65
CA VAL A 281 3.87 -34.11 -11.95
C VAL A 281 4.37 -32.82 -12.60
N PHE A 282 5.31 -32.17 -11.93
CA PHE A 282 6.01 -30.99 -12.40
C PHE A 282 7.35 -31.39 -13.04
N PRO A 283 7.79 -30.71 -14.11
CA PRO A 283 9.10 -30.93 -14.70
C PRO A 283 10.21 -30.50 -13.74
N ALA A 284 11.39 -31.14 -13.86
CA ALA A 284 12.57 -30.71 -13.12
C ALA A 284 12.93 -29.26 -13.49
N CYS A 285 13.20 -28.44 -12.48
CA CYS A 285 13.55 -27.04 -12.66
C CYS A 285 14.99 -26.80 -12.23
N SER A 286 15.81 -26.28 -13.16
CA SER A 286 17.17 -25.81 -12.90
C SER A 286 17.23 -24.31 -13.16
N ALA A 287 17.83 -23.55 -12.26
CA ALA A 287 17.87 -22.09 -12.33
C ALA A 287 19.27 -21.56 -11.99
N VAL A 288 19.51 -20.30 -12.33
CA VAL A 288 20.73 -19.54 -12.00
C VAL A 288 20.40 -18.49 -10.94
N VAL A 289 21.24 -18.40 -9.91
CA VAL A 289 21.15 -17.33 -8.91
C VAL A 289 21.51 -15.99 -9.54
N LEU A 290 20.53 -15.13 -9.75
CA LEU A 290 20.73 -13.80 -10.33
C LEU A 290 21.11 -12.75 -9.30
N ALA A 291 20.57 -12.87 -8.08
CA ALA A 291 20.90 -11.95 -6.99
C ALA A 291 20.67 -12.60 -5.62
N LEU A 292 21.46 -12.14 -4.65
CA LEU A 292 21.35 -12.52 -3.24
C LEU A 292 21.11 -11.25 -2.43
N TYR A 293 20.17 -11.31 -1.49
CA TYR A 293 19.86 -10.23 -0.57
C TYR A 293 19.92 -10.75 0.87
N ASP A 294 20.77 -10.16 1.71
CA ASP A 294 21.03 -10.65 3.07
C ASP A 294 20.05 -10.10 4.13
N GLY A 295 18.96 -9.46 3.69
CA GLY A 295 18.03 -8.72 4.55
C GLY A 295 18.41 -7.26 4.77
N SER A 296 19.57 -6.82 4.25
CA SER A 296 20.01 -5.42 4.30
C SER A 296 20.44 -4.88 2.95
N SER A 297 21.15 -5.66 2.14
CA SER A 297 21.68 -5.22 0.85
C SER A 297 21.88 -6.37 -0.13
N LEU A 298 21.98 -6.04 -1.42
CA LEU A 298 22.40 -7.00 -2.45
C LEU A 298 23.87 -7.35 -2.29
N VAL A 299 24.15 -8.63 -2.10
CA VAL A 299 25.49 -9.21 -1.90
C VAL A 299 25.83 -10.16 -3.04
N SER A 300 27.13 -10.40 -3.26
CA SER A 300 27.61 -11.35 -4.28
C SER A 300 27.73 -12.78 -3.76
N GLU A 301 27.82 -12.96 -2.44
CA GLU A 301 27.92 -14.26 -1.77
C GLU A 301 27.28 -14.21 -0.38
N VAL A 302 26.76 -15.35 0.05
CA VAL A 302 26.22 -15.59 1.39
C VAL A 302 26.92 -16.82 1.96
N ARG A 303 27.29 -16.78 3.24
CA ARG A 303 27.99 -17.87 3.94
C ARG A 303 27.00 -18.86 4.52
N GLU A 304 27.50 -20.05 4.87
CA GLU A 304 26.73 -21.07 5.58
C GLU A 304 26.10 -20.51 6.88
N GLY A 305 24.87 -20.93 7.16
CA GLY A 305 24.10 -20.57 8.35
C GLY A 305 23.42 -19.19 8.29
N GLN A 306 23.54 -18.48 7.17
CA GLN A 306 22.91 -17.17 7.01
C GLN A 306 21.54 -17.32 6.35
N ARG A 307 20.59 -16.51 6.82
CA ARG A 307 19.32 -16.30 6.11
C ARG A 307 19.52 -15.29 5.01
N CYS A 308 19.05 -15.61 3.82
CA CYS A 308 19.06 -14.69 2.69
C CYS A 308 17.83 -14.90 1.80
N PHE A 309 17.64 -13.95 0.91
CA PHE A 309 16.64 -13.95 -0.13
C PHE A 309 17.34 -14.15 -1.46
N VAL A 310 16.85 -15.12 -2.25
CA VAL A 310 17.45 -15.56 -3.50
C VAL A 310 16.52 -15.21 -4.66
N VAL A 311 17.04 -14.46 -5.63
CA VAL A 311 16.36 -14.19 -6.90
C VAL A 311 16.97 -15.08 -7.97
N LEU A 312 16.11 -15.79 -8.68
CA LEU A 312 16.48 -16.73 -9.74
C LEU A 312 16.05 -16.19 -11.11
N ASP A 313 16.64 -16.72 -12.18
CA ASP A 313 16.21 -16.47 -13.56
C ASP A 313 14.87 -17.12 -13.88
N GLN A 314 14.63 -18.32 -13.35
CA GLN A 314 13.37 -19.03 -13.43
C GLN A 314 13.06 -19.80 -12.14
N THR A 315 11.79 -20.10 -11.90
CA THR A 315 11.37 -20.90 -10.74
C THR A 315 10.09 -21.69 -11.00
N CYS A 316 9.98 -22.87 -10.39
CA CYS A 316 8.74 -23.65 -10.32
C CYS A 316 7.93 -23.40 -9.05
N PHE A 317 8.46 -22.65 -8.07
CA PHE A 317 7.77 -22.38 -6.82
C PHE A 317 6.65 -21.35 -7.00
N TYR A 318 5.48 -21.65 -6.47
CA TYR A 318 4.42 -20.69 -6.28
C TYR A 318 4.78 -19.72 -5.13
N SER A 319 4.82 -18.43 -5.43
CA SER A 319 4.92 -17.38 -4.41
C SER A 319 3.55 -17.11 -3.80
N GLU A 320 3.52 -16.72 -2.53
CA GLU A 320 2.29 -16.35 -1.83
C GLU A 320 1.58 -15.22 -2.58
N GLN A 321 0.46 -15.56 -3.21
CA GLN A 321 -0.35 -14.68 -4.05
C GLN A 321 -1.81 -15.12 -4.03
N GLY A 322 -2.74 -14.18 -4.21
CA GLY A 322 -4.17 -14.50 -4.37
C GLY A 322 -4.82 -15.23 -3.19
N GLY A 323 -4.26 -15.12 -1.98
CA GLY A 323 -4.73 -15.83 -0.78
C GLY A 323 -4.29 -17.29 -0.68
N GLN A 324 -3.49 -17.79 -1.63
CA GLN A 324 -2.87 -19.10 -1.58
C GLN A 324 -1.47 -18.99 -0.96
N SER A 325 -1.17 -19.87 0.00
CA SER A 325 0.15 -19.96 0.63
C SER A 325 1.23 -20.37 -0.39
N HIS A 326 2.45 -19.94 -0.14
CA HIS A 326 3.60 -20.30 -0.96
C HIS A 326 3.91 -21.80 -0.93
N ASP A 327 4.60 -22.28 -1.97
CA ASP A 327 5.10 -23.65 -1.99
C ASP A 327 6.25 -23.86 -0.99
N GLN A 328 6.42 -25.10 -0.55
CA GLN A 328 7.54 -25.55 0.28
C GLN A 328 8.46 -26.47 -0.52
N GLY A 329 9.71 -26.55 -0.10
CA GLY A 329 10.72 -27.34 -0.78
C GLY A 329 12.14 -26.89 -0.47
N TYR A 330 13.07 -27.23 -1.34
CA TYR A 330 14.48 -26.90 -1.16
C TYR A 330 15.22 -26.74 -2.49
N PHE A 331 16.35 -26.04 -2.44
CA PHE A 331 17.30 -26.01 -3.55
C PHE A 331 18.43 -27.01 -3.31
N THR A 332 19.00 -27.55 -4.37
CA THR A 332 20.32 -28.19 -4.35
C THR A 332 21.23 -27.47 -5.33
N ARG A 333 22.48 -27.22 -4.94
CA ARG A 333 23.43 -26.55 -5.82
C ARG A 333 24.17 -27.57 -6.67
N ASP A 334 24.43 -27.25 -7.93
CA ASP A 334 25.21 -28.14 -8.79
C ASP A 334 26.61 -28.39 -8.20
N GLY A 335 27.04 -29.65 -8.18
CA GLY A 335 28.25 -30.10 -7.47
C GLY A 335 28.14 -30.25 -5.93
N LEU A 336 27.01 -29.89 -5.30
CA LEU A 336 26.70 -30.16 -3.88
C LEU A 336 25.26 -30.69 -3.74
N GLN A 337 24.95 -31.79 -4.42
CA GLN A 337 23.60 -32.35 -4.46
C GLN A 337 23.11 -32.89 -3.10
N ASP A 338 24.03 -33.23 -2.18
CA ASP A 338 23.70 -33.77 -0.86
C ASP A 338 23.42 -32.68 0.20
N VAL A 339 23.47 -31.40 -0.16
CA VAL A 339 23.26 -30.27 0.76
C VAL A 339 21.99 -29.50 0.36
N PRO A 340 20.83 -29.80 0.97
CA PRO A 340 19.59 -29.08 0.68
C PRO A 340 19.63 -27.68 1.31
N PHE A 341 19.14 -26.71 0.55
CA PHE A 341 18.92 -25.33 0.98
C PHE A 341 17.41 -25.13 1.17
N PRO A 342 16.87 -25.24 2.40
CA PRO A 342 15.43 -25.20 2.62
C PRO A 342 14.85 -23.84 2.25
N VAL A 343 13.75 -23.85 1.52
CA VAL A 343 12.97 -22.66 1.20
C VAL A 343 11.96 -22.44 2.31
N GLU A 344 12.14 -21.37 3.07
CA GLU A 344 11.27 -21.02 4.21
C GLU A 344 10.03 -20.25 3.79
N ALA A 345 10.15 -19.42 2.73
CA ALA A 345 9.07 -18.62 2.17
C ALA A 345 9.35 -18.27 0.71
N VAL A 346 8.30 -18.06 -0.08
CA VAL A 346 8.42 -17.58 -1.46
C VAL A 346 7.44 -16.43 -1.66
N GLU A 347 7.96 -15.25 -2.00
CA GLU A 347 7.18 -14.02 -2.09
C GLU A 347 7.46 -13.30 -3.42
N GLN A 348 6.54 -12.44 -3.85
CA GLN A 348 6.72 -11.63 -5.05
C GLN A 348 7.05 -10.19 -4.70
N ALA A 349 8.12 -9.64 -5.29
CA ALA A 349 8.52 -8.26 -5.06
C ALA A 349 9.00 -7.60 -6.36
N GLY A 350 8.30 -6.55 -6.81
CA GLY A 350 8.71 -5.74 -7.96
C GLY A 350 8.89 -6.54 -9.26
N GLY A 351 8.10 -7.60 -9.46
CA GLY A 351 8.19 -8.49 -10.62
C GLY A 351 9.25 -9.60 -10.51
N TYR A 352 9.93 -9.72 -9.37
CA TYR A 352 10.82 -10.84 -9.06
C TYR A 352 10.14 -11.84 -8.14
N VAL A 353 10.48 -13.12 -8.26
CA VAL A 353 10.14 -14.13 -7.26
C VAL A 353 11.31 -14.31 -6.32
N VAL A 354 11.05 -14.14 -5.03
CA VAL A 354 12.05 -14.04 -3.99
C VAL A 354 11.90 -15.23 -3.06
N HIS A 355 12.96 -16.02 -2.94
CA HIS A 355 12.96 -17.23 -2.13
C HIS A 355 13.76 -16.98 -0.86
N GLN A 356 13.09 -17.03 0.29
CA GLN A 356 13.78 -16.97 1.58
C GLN A 356 14.39 -18.33 1.87
N VAL A 357 15.71 -18.34 2.05
CA VAL A 357 16.50 -19.57 2.22
C VAL A 357 17.45 -19.39 3.40
N THR A 358 17.57 -20.44 4.21
CA THR A 358 18.67 -20.57 5.17
C THR A 358 19.78 -21.38 4.50
N THR A 359 20.94 -20.78 4.29
CA THR A 359 22.03 -21.39 3.52
C THR A 359 22.71 -22.53 4.28
N ALA A 360 22.64 -23.75 3.74
CA ALA A 360 23.37 -24.90 4.30
C ALA A 360 24.83 -25.01 3.81
N GLY A 361 25.25 -24.06 2.97
CA GLY A 361 26.62 -23.90 2.45
C GLY A 361 26.77 -22.53 1.79
N PRO A 362 27.96 -22.16 1.28
CA PRO A 362 28.13 -20.88 0.59
C PRO A 362 27.32 -20.86 -0.71
N LEU A 363 26.59 -19.78 -0.94
CA LEU A 363 25.83 -19.53 -2.17
C LEU A 363 26.29 -18.23 -2.81
N LYS A 364 26.48 -18.22 -4.13
CA LYS A 364 26.98 -17.05 -4.88
C LYS A 364 26.07 -16.70 -6.05
N THR A 365 26.07 -15.41 -6.41
CA THR A 365 25.48 -14.98 -7.69
C THR A 365 26.18 -15.71 -8.85
N GLY A 366 25.39 -16.30 -9.74
CA GLY A 366 25.85 -17.12 -10.86
C GLY A 366 25.88 -18.63 -10.58
N ASP A 367 25.65 -19.07 -9.33
CA ASP A 367 25.55 -20.49 -9.01
C ASP A 367 24.32 -21.12 -9.70
N GLN A 368 24.47 -22.35 -10.18
CA GLN A 368 23.36 -23.15 -10.68
C GLN A 368 22.72 -23.97 -9.56
N VAL A 369 21.40 -23.93 -9.50
CA VAL A 369 20.59 -24.63 -8.50
C VAL A 369 19.51 -25.46 -9.17
N GLN A 370 19.19 -26.61 -8.60
CA GLN A 370 18.00 -27.40 -8.90
C GLN A 370 16.95 -27.17 -7.82
N LEU A 371 15.71 -27.03 -8.23
CA LEU A 371 14.57 -26.68 -7.38
C LEU A 371 13.71 -27.92 -7.18
N HIS A 372 13.43 -28.26 -5.92
CA HIS A 372 12.63 -29.43 -5.54
C HIS A 372 11.44 -28.98 -4.70
N LEU A 373 10.22 -29.28 -5.15
CA LEU A 373 8.98 -28.99 -4.44
C LEU A 373 8.60 -30.15 -3.52
N ASP A 374 8.11 -29.84 -2.33
CA ASP A 374 7.52 -30.82 -1.43
C ASP A 374 6.16 -31.26 -2.00
N GLN A 375 6.05 -32.53 -2.37
CA GLN A 375 4.80 -33.10 -2.85
C GLN A 375 3.91 -33.46 -1.66
N VAL A 376 2.83 -32.69 -1.44
CA VAL A 376 1.76 -33.03 -0.48
C VAL A 376 0.81 -34.07 -1.07
#